data_AF-A0A949CP96-F1
#
_entry.id   AF-A0A949CP96-F1
#
_cell.length_a   1.000
_cell.length_b   1.000
_cell.length_c   1.000
_cell.angle_alpha   90.00
_cell.angle_beta   90.00
_cell.angle_gamma   90.00
#
_symmetry.space_group_name_H-M   'P 1'
#
loop_
_entity.id
_entity.type
_entity.pdbx_description
1 polymer ?
#
loop_
_entity_poly.entity_id
_entity_poly.type
_entity_poly.pdbx_seq_one_letter_code
_entity_poly.pdbx_strand_id
1 'polypeptide(L)'
;MLHRIAVSPKGRIGLIAVASELSSPIQSIHVAPEILAEFQASVASGLATLSASRWQSCIAEWPAEFGFWRNYARSYFASLCRQYSSTSDQWSPVIPPDGTALDDWLQLAPPMPGLEYLSPQHLQELWHEIDAYTRVEAKRHNDGLTGFLKSLDAN
;
A
#
# COMPACT_ATOMS: atom_id res chain seq x y z
N MET A 1 12.34 -17.20 6.08
CA MET A 1 12.97 -15.88 5.92
C MET A 1 11.97 -14.84 6.39
N LEU A 2 12.38 -13.92 7.26
CA LEU A 2 11.51 -12.86 7.76
C LEU A 2 11.62 -11.64 6.83
N HIS A 3 10.59 -10.81 6.80
CA HIS A 3 10.56 -9.59 6.01
C HIS A 3 10.09 -8.42 6.87
N ARG A 4 10.54 -7.23 6.48
CA ARG A 4 10.07 -5.95 7.03
C ARG A 4 9.93 -4.94 5.90
N ILE A 5 9.16 -3.89 6.12
CA ILE A 5 9.09 -2.76 5.19
C ILE A 5 10.29 -1.85 5.45
N ALA A 6 10.90 -1.38 4.36
CA ALA A 6 11.96 -0.39 4.38
C ALA A 6 11.76 0.62 3.25
N VAL A 7 12.36 1.79 3.41
CA VAL A 7 12.40 2.86 2.43
C VAL A 7 13.82 2.93 1.86
N SER A 8 13.92 2.95 0.53
CA SER A 8 15.19 3.12 -0.17
C SER A 8 15.65 4.58 -0.15
N PRO A 9 16.93 4.87 -0.44
CA PRO A 9 17.41 6.25 -0.58
C PRO A 9 16.68 7.12 -1.61
N LYS A 10 15.89 6.51 -2.50
CA LYS A 10 15.02 7.19 -3.47
C LYS A 10 13.59 7.41 -2.95
N GLY A 11 13.35 7.25 -1.65
CA GLY A 11 12.03 7.40 -1.03
C GLY A 11 11.03 6.29 -1.37
N ARG A 12 11.48 5.19 -2.02
CA ARG A 12 10.59 4.09 -2.40
C ARG A 12 10.52 3.01 -1.34
N ILE A 13 9.30 2.57 -1.03
CA ILE A 13 9.06 1.49 -0.07
C ILE A 13 9.26 0.12 -0.73
N GLY A 14 9.59 -0.88 0.08
CA GLY A 14 9.63 -2.27 -0.37
C GLY A 14 9.81 -3.23 0.79
N LEU A 15 9.71 -4.52 0.48
CA LEU A 15 10.01 -5.59 1.44
C LEU A 15 11.49 -5.96 1.33
N ILE A 16 12.18 -5.95 2.48
CA ILE A 16 13.54 -6.46 2.59
C ILE A 16 13.55 -7.74 3.42
N ALA A 17 14.37 -8.69 3.00
CA ALA A 17 14.60 -9.91 3.74
C ALA A 17 15.51 -9.65 4.94
N VAL A 18 15.14 -10.21 6.09
CA VAL A 18 15.92 -10.15 7.33
C VAL A 18 16.24 -11.58 7.76
N ALA A 19 17.52 -11.82 8.03
CA ALA A 19 17.95 -13.09 8.63
C ALA A 19 17.32 -13.22 10.02
N SER A 20 16.75 -14.38 10.32
CA SER A 20 16.03 -14.62 11.59
C SER A 20 16.89 -14.42 12.84
N GLU A 21 18.21 -14.54 12.69
CA GLU A 21 19.20 -14.40 13.76
C GLU A 21 19.54 -12.93 14.07
N LEU A 22 19.24 -12.02 13.13
CA LEU A 22 19.54 -10.59 13.21
C LEU A 22 18.27 -9.73 13.38
N SER A 23 17.09 -10.35 13.38
CA SER A 23 15.81 -9.66 13.47
C SER A 23 15.37 -9.49 14.93
N SER A 24 15.07 -8.26 15.34
CA SER A 24 14.22 -8.05 16.51
C SER A 24 12.81 -8.60 16.21
N PRO A 25 12.23 -9.47 17.07
CA PRO A 25 10.95 -10.14 16.80
C PRO A 25 9.76 -9.17 16.62
N ILE A 26 9.93 -7.90 17.02
CA ILE A 26 8.91 -6.85 16.97
C ILE A 26 8.83 -6.17 15.58
N GLN A 27 9.83 -6.38 14.70
CA GLN A 27 9.99 -5.59 13.46
C GLN A 27 10.08 -6.44 12.19
N SER A 28 9.79 -7.75 12.24
CA SER A 28 9.88 -8.60 11.05
C SER A 28 8.94 -9.80 11.15
N ILE A 29 8.33 -10.19 10.03
CA ILE A 29 7.33 -11.28 9.98
C ILE A 29 7.54 -12.20 8.79
N HIS A 30 6.91 -13.38 8.87
CA HIS A 30 6.65 -14.19 7.69
C HIS A 30 5.52 -13.55 6.88
N VAL A 31 5.89 -12.87 5.80
CA VAL A 31 4.93 -12.30 4.85
C VAL A 31 4.41 -13.42 3.93
N ALA A 32 3.10 -13.38 3.64
CA ALA A 32 2.49 -14.33 2.72
C ALA A 32 3.15 -14.25 1.32
N PRO A 33 3.35 -15.38 0.62
CA PRO A 33 3.99 -15.39 -0.70
C PRO A 33 3.33 -14.48 -1.73
N GLU A 34 2.00 -14.33 -1.66
CA GLU A 34 1.23 -13.43 -2.52
C GLU A 34 1.69 -11.97 -2.35
N ILE A 35 1.73 -11.46 -1.11
CA ILE A 35 2.18 -10.09 -0.83
C ILE A 35 3.63 -9.90 -1.31
N LEU A 36 4.50 -10.88 -1.09
CA LEU A 36 5.88 -10.80 -1.55
C LEU A 36 5.98 -10.70 -3.08
N ALA A 37 5.26 -11.54 -3.81
CA ALA A 37 5.24 -11.53 -5.26
C ALA A 37 4.70 -10.20 -5.81
N GLU A 38 3.67 -9.65 -5.18
CA GLU A 38 3.07 -8.38 -5.59
C GLU A 38 4.02 -7.20 -5.35
N PHE A 39 4.73 -7.14 -4.21
CA PHE A 39 5.78 -6.14 -3.98
C PHE A 39 6.96 -6.27 -4.94
N GLN A 40 7.28 -7.49 -5.40
CA GLN A 40 8.30 -7.71 -6.44
C GLN A 40 7.84 -7.23 -7.81
N ALA A 41 6.54 -7.34 -8.12
CA ALA A 41 5.97 -6.84 -9.36
C ALA A 41 5.93 -5.31 -9.39
N SER A 42 5.40 -4.68 -8.34
CA SER A 42 5.52 -3.24 -8.11
C SER A 42 5.10 -2.86 -6.69
N VAL A 43 5.54 -1.69 -6.23
CA VAL A 43 5.10 -1.14 -4.95
C VAL A 43 3.57 -0.96 -4.89
N ALA A 44 2.98 -0.41 -5.96
CA ALA A 44 1.54 -0.20 -6.06
C ALA A 44 0.73 -1.51 -5.94
N SER A 45 1.20 -2.57 -6.61
CA SER A 45 0.58 -3.91 -6.51
C SER A 45 0.69 -4.47 -5.10
N GLY A 46 1.89 -4.42 -4.50
CA GLY A 46 2.11 -4.85 -3.13
C GLY A 46 1.21 -4.13 -2.13
N LEU A 47 1.04 -2.81 -2.27
CA LEU A 47 0.16 -2.00 -1.42
C LEU A 47 -1.33 -2.30 -1.65
N ALA A 48 -1.76 -2.51 -2.89
CA ALA A 48 -3.12 -2.91 -3.19
C ALA A 48 -3.44 -4.25 -2.53
N THR A 49 -2.57 -5.25 -2.68
CA THR A 49 -2.72 -6.56 -2.03
C THR A 49 -2.68 -6.45 -0.52
N LEU A 50 -1.78 -5.63 0.04
CA LEU A 50 -1.70 -5.36 1.48
C LEU A 50 -2.98 -4.72 2.03
N SER A 51 -3.65 -3.90 1.23
CA SER A 51 -4.91 -3.22 1.59
C SER A 51 -6.11 -4.16 1.70
N ALA A 52 -6.04 -5.35 1.08
CA ALA A 52 -7.15 -6.28 0.98
C ALA A 52 -7.74 -6.66 2.34
N SER A 53 -9.05 -6.84 2.38
CA SER A 53 -9.82 -7.09 3.60
C SER A 53 -9.49 -8.43 4.25
N ARG A 54 -9.07 -9.44 3.46
CA ARG A 54 -8.62 -10.75 3.97
C ARG A 54 -7.46 -10.68 4.98
N TRP A 55 -6.63 -9.64 4.90
CA TRP A 55 -5.50 -9.46 5.83
C TRP A 55 -5.89 -8.77 7.15
N GLN A 56 -7.15 -8.35 7.29
CA GLN A 56 -7.61 -7.54 8.43
C GLN A 56 -7.46 -8.25 9.78
N SER A 57 -7.60 -9.59 9.83
CA SER A 57 -7.43 -10.36 11.05
C SER A 57 -5.96 -10.57 11.43
N CYS A 58 -5.07 -10.67 10.44
CA CYS A 58 -3.64 -10.88 10.67
C CYS A 58 -2.91 -9.61 11.11
N ILE A 59 -3.46 -8.42 10.80
CA ILE A 59 -2.70 -7.18 10.97
C ILE A 59 -2.45 -6.78 12.43
N ALA A 60 -3.29 -7.23 13.36
CA ALA A 60 -3.08 -6.97 14.79
C ALA A 60 -1.78 -7.62 15.31
N GLU A 61 -1.27 -8.62 14.60
CA GLU A 61 -0.05 -9.36 14.92
C GLU A 61 1.15 -8.87 14.08
N TRP A 62 0.94 -7.94 13.14
CA TRP A 62 1.98 -7.44 12.25
C TRP A 62 2.68 -6.20 12.84
N PRO A 63 3.96 -5.98 12.49
CA PRO A 63 4.67 -4.76 12.82
C PRO A 63 3.94 -3.51 12.32
N ALA A 64 4.07 -2.42 13.06
CA ALA A 64 3.30 -1.19 12.85
C ALA A 64 3.46 -0.62 11.43
N GLU A 65 4.62 -0.81 10.79
CA GLU A 65 4.87 -0.37 9.43
C GLU A 65 3.90 -0.99 8.41
N PHE A 66 3.50 -2.25 8.58
CA PHE A 66 2.52 -2.86 7.68
C PHE A 66 1.14 -2.25 7.85
N GLY A 67 0.74 -1.97 9.10
CA GLY A 67 -0.49 -1.26 9.42
C GLY A 67 -0.53 0.15 8.82
N PHE A 68 0.57 0.88 8.94
CA PHE A 68 0.74 2.21 8.38
C PHE A 68 0.54 2.23 6.86
N TRP A 69 1.31 1.40 6.13
CA TRP A 69 1.26 1.36 4.67
C TRP A 69 -0.07 0.81 4.14
N ARG A 70 -0.67 -0.14 4.85
CA ARG A 70 -2.03 -0.59 4.57
C ARG A 70 -3.03 0.56 4.66
N ASN A 71 -2.98 1.32 5.75
CA ASN A 71 -3.92 2.43 5.96
C ASN A 71 -3.72 3.52 4.92
N TYR A 72 -2.48 3.78 4.51
CA TYR A 72 -2.17 4.69 3.41
C TYR A 72 -2.86 4.24 2.11
N ALA A 73 -2.68 2.98 1.71
CA ALA A 73 -3.32 2.43 0.51
C ALA A 73 -4.86 2.42 0.61
N ARG A 74 -5.42 2.06 1.78
CA ARG A 74 -6.87 2.11 2.01
C ARG A 74 -7.43 3.53 1.94
N SER A 75 -6.66 4.54 2.31
CA SER A 75 -7.08 5.94 2.20
C SER A 75 -7.23 6.37 0.73
N TYR A 76 -6.37 5.87 -0.16
CA TYR A 76 -6.54 6.00 -1.60
C TYR A 76 -7.84 5.34 -2.07
N PHE A 77 -8.06 4.07 -1.74
CA PHE A 77 -9.27 3.36 -2.19
C PHE A 77 -10.55 3.99 -1.64
N ALA A 78 -10.53 4.50 -0.41
CA ALA A 78 -11.64 5.23 0.16
C ALA A 78 -11.91 6.54 -0.61
N SER A 79 -10.87 7.28 -1.02
CA SER A 79 -11.00 8.47 -1.87
C SER A 79 -11.55 8.13 -3.25
N LEU A 80 -11.06 7.03 -3.85
CA LEU A 80 -11.56 6.52 -5.12
C LEU A 80 -13.05 6.19 -5.04
N CYS A 81 -13.48 5.43 -4.03
CA CYS A 81 -14.88 5.06 -3.85
C CYS A 81 -15.80 6.28 -3.66
N ARG A 82 -15.31 7.38 -3.08
CA ARG A 82 -16.08 8.63 -2.95
C ARG A 82 -16.25 9.38 -4.27
N GLN A 83 -15.24 9.34 -5.13
CA GLN A 83 -15.23 10.05 -6.42
C GLN A 83 -15.88 9.23 -7.54
N TYR A 84 -15.86 7.90 -7.40
CA TYR A 84 -16.44 6.99 -8.36
C TYR A 84 -17.97 6.99 -8.26
N SER A 85 -18.63 7.37 -9.36
CA SER A 85 -20.04 7.06 -9.61
C SER A 85 -20.11 5.84 -10.51
N SER A 86 -20.93 4.85 -10.15
CA SER A 86 -21.13 3.57 -10.87
C SER A 86 -21.69 3.70 -12.29
N THR A 87 -21.80 4.92 -12.82
CA THR A 87 -22.43 5.23 -14.11
C THR A 87 -21.42 5.30 -15.26
N SER A 88 -20.11 5.34 -14.98
CA SER A 88 -19.06 5.27 -16.01
C SER A 88 -17.83 4.50 -15.53
N ASP A 89 -17.33 3.56 -16.35
CA ASP A 89 -16.04 2.86 -16.14
C ASP A 89 -14.80 3.78 -16.19
N GLN A 90 -15.02 5.09 -16.31
CA GLN A 90 -14.00 6.12 -16.25
C GLN A 90 -14.17 6.89 -14.95
N TRP A 91 -13.12 6.90 -14.13
CA TRP A 91 -13.00 7.81 -13.00
C TRP A 91 -11.92 8.85 -13.29
N SER A 92 -12.14 10.08 -12.82
CA SER A 92 -11.12 11.13 -12.83
C SER A 92 -9.92 10.71 -11.98
N PRO A 93 -8.70 11.19 -12.25
CA PRO A 93 -7.55 11.02 -11.36
C PRO A 93 -7.91 11.35 -9.92
N VAL A 94 -7.67 10.41 -9.01
CA VAL A 94 -7.92 10.63 -7.58
C VAL A 94 -6.90 11.63 -7.09
N ILE A 95 -7.38 12.81 -6.73
CA ILE A 95 -6.53 13.89 -6.21
C ILE A 95 -5.82 13.40 -4.94
N PRO A 96 -4.48 13.47 -4.85
CA PRO A 96 -3.74 13.11 -3.65
C PRO A 96 -4.07 14.07 -2.50
N PRO A 97 -3.85 13.66 -1.24
CA PRO A 97 -3.94 14.58 -0.10
C PRO A 97 -3.01 15.79 -0.32
N ASP A 98 -3.38 16.93 0.26
CA ASP A 98 -2.53 18.12 0.19
C ASP A 98 -1.23 17.96 1.00
N GLY A 99 -0.29 18.89 0.82
CA GLY A 99 1.03 18.81 1.45
C GLY A 99 0.95 18.71 2.97
N THR A 100 0.03 19.44 3.62
CA THR A 100 -0.14 19.39 5.07
C THR A 100 -0.65 18.03 5.54
N ALA A 101 -1.64 17.45 4.86
CA ALA A 101 -2.12 16.11 5.17
C ALA A 101 -1.04 15.04 4.94
N LEU A 102 -0.18 15.21 3.94
CA LEU A 102 0.95 14.31 3.70
C LEU A 102 2.06 14.46 4.73
N ASP A 103 2.33 15.67 5.22
CA ASP A 103 3.22 15.89 6.35
C ASP A 103 2.70 15.21 7.61
N ASP A 104 1.39 15.33 7.91
CA ASP A 104 0.75 14.64 9.04
C ASP A 104 0.89 13.11 8.91
N TRP A 105 0.74 12.56 7.70
CA TRP A 105 1.00 11.14 7.44
C TRP A 105 2.44 10.74 7.79
N LEU A 106 3.43 11.55 7.45
CA LEU A 106 4.84 11.25 7.78
C LEU A 106 5.10 11.32 9.29
N GLN A 107 4.45 12.23 10.01
CA GLN A 107 4.57 12.28 11.49
C GLN A 107 4.01 11.03 12.17
N LEU A 108 3.03 10.37 11.54
CA LEU A 108 2.45 9.11 12.02
C LEU A 108 3.24 7.87 11.56
N ALA A 109 4.27 8.03 10.73
CA ALA A 109 5.03 6.90 10.21
C ALA A 109 5.81 6.21 11.34
N PRO A 110 5.60 4.90 11.56
CA PRO A 110 6.33 4.17 12.58
C PRO A 110 7.81 4.02 12.18
N PRO A 111 8.73 3.83 13.13
CA PRO A 111 10.14 3.65 12.84
C PRO A 111 10.39 2.48 11.87
N MET A 112 10.98 2.77 10.71
CA MET A 112 11.36 1.77 9.71
C MET A 112 12.68 2.17 9.03
N PRO A 113 13.46 1.22 8.48
CA PRO A 113 14.74 1.53 7.88
C PRO A 113 14.59 2.47 6.70
N GLY A 114 15.38 3.55 6.67
CA GLY A 114 15.38 4.53 5.60
C GLY A 114 14.20 5.51 5.62
N LEU A 115 13.39 5.53 6.69
CA LEU A 115 12.27 6.46 6.82
C LEU A 115 12.67 7.93 6.58
N GLU A 116 13.91 8.29 6.92
CA GLU A 116 14.49 9.61 6.67
C GLU A 116 14.54 10.03 5.19
N TYR A 117 14.41 9.09 4.25
CA TYR A 117 14.34 9.36 2.82
C TYR A 117 12.93 9.60 2.32
N LEU A 118 11.91 9.36 3.15
CA LEU A 118 10.52 9.56 2.80
C LEU A 118 10.14 11.04 2.92
N SER A 119 9.33 11.55 2.00
CA SER A 119 8.89 12.94 1.97
C SER A 119 7.44 13.05 1.47
N PRO A 120 6.77 14.20 1.63
CA PRO A 120 5.41 14.38 1.13
C PRO A 120 5.32 14.15 -0.38
N GLN A 121 6.35 14.58 -1.12
CA GLN A 121 6.44 14.35 -2.55
C GLN A 121 6.47 12.86 -2.89
N HIS A 122 7.24 12.04 -2.17
CA HIS A 122 7.27 10.59 -2.39
C HIS A 122 5.92 9.93 -2.11
N LEU A 123 5.19 10.38 -1.08
CA LEU A 123 3.83 9.92 -0.83
C LEU A 123 2.89 10.32 -1.98
N GLN A 124 2.97 11.57 -2.46
CA GLN A 124 2.17 12.02 -3.60
C GLN A 124 2.45 11.20 -4.87
N GLU A 125 3.71 10.92 -5.17
CA GLU A 125 4.11 10.08 -6.30
C GLU A 125 3.55 8.66 -6.14
N LEU A 126 3.67 8.08 -4.95
CA LEU A 126 3.13 6.77 -4.62
C LEU A 126 1.60 6.71 -4.78
N TRP A 127 0.88 7.76 -4.40
CA TRP A 127 -0.55 7.88 -4.62
C TRP A 127 -0.90 7.78 -6.12
N HIS A 128 -0.15 8.49 -6.97
CA HIS A 128 -0.32 8.42 -8.41
C HIS A 128 0.03 7.04 -8.99
N GLU A 129 1.03 6.36 -8.43
CA GLU A 129 1.37 4.98 -8.80
C GLU A 129 0.22 4.00 -8.49
N ILE A 130 -0.41 4.14 -7.32
CA ILE A 130 -1.59 3.34 -6.95
C ILE A 130 -2.76 3.65 -7.90
N ASP A 131 -2.99 4.91 -8.29
CA ASP A 131 -4.02 5.26 -9.26
C ASP A 131 -3.77 4.65 -10.64
N ALA A 132 -2.53 4.75 -11.14
CA ALA A 132 -2.13 4.17 -12.40
C ALA A 132 -2.29 2.64 -12.41
N TYR A 133 -1.85 1.98 -11.34
CA TYR A 133 -2.04 0.54 -11.15
C TYR A 133 -3.52 0.17 -11.15
N THR A 134 -4.34 0.89 -10.38
CA THR A 134 -5.79 0.66 -10.29
C THR A 134 -6.47 0.78 -11.65
N ARG A 135 -6.05 1.74 -12.51
CA ARG A 135 -6.53 1.86 -13.90
C ARG A 135 -6.20 0.67 -14.78
N VAL A 136 -5.02 0.09 -14.60
CA VAL A 136 -4.61 -1.11 -15.32
C VAL A 136 -5.43 -2.31 -14.86
N GLU A 137 -5.57 -2.51 -13.55
CA GLU A 137 -6.33 -3.64 -13.01
C GLU A 137 -7.82 -3.56 -13.30
N ALA A 138 -8.42 -2.36 -13.24
CA ALA A 138 -9.81 -2.15 -13.62
C ALA A 138 -10.09 -2.62 -15.07
N LYS A 139 -9.16 -2.38 -16.01
CA LYS A 139 -9.30 -2.85 -17.40
C LYS A 139 -9.14 -4.36 -17.57
N ARG A 140 -8.52 -5.04 -16.61
CA ARG A 140 -8.32 -6.50 -16.62
C ARG A 140 -9.50 -7.27 -16.02
N HIS A 141 -10.34 -6.60 -15.24
CA HIS A 141 -11.53 -7.19 -14.63
C HIS A 141 -12.75 -7.00 -15.54
N ASN A 142 -13.56 -8.04 -15.70
CA ASN A 142 -14.79 -7.99 -16.51
C ASN A 142 -15.80 -6.93 -16.00
N ASP A 143 -15.85 -6.74 -14.68
CA ASP A 143 -16.70 -5.74 -14.02
C ASP A 143 -16.00 -4.37 -13.83
N GLY A 144 -14.94 -4.11 -14.60
CA GLY A 144 -14.21 -2.85 -14.54
C GLY A 144 -13.60 -2.58 -13.16
N LEU A 145 -13.67 -1.32 -12.73
CA LEU A 145 -13.23 -0.90 -11.40
C LEU A 145 -13.99 -1.62 -10.28
N THR A 146 -15.28 -1.88 -10.47
CA THR A 146 -16.10 -2.57 -9.48
C THR A 146 -15.59 -3.98 -9.22
N GLY A 147 -15.20 -4.70 -10.28
CA GLY A 147 -14.62 -6.04 -10.18
C GLY A 147 -13.31 -6.06 -9.41
N PHE A 148 -12.44 -5.09 -9.70
CA PHE A 148 -11.17 -4.95 -9.00
C PHE A 148 -11.36 -4.58 -7.51
N LEU A 149 -12.22 -3.63 -7.17
CA LEU A 149 -12.48 -3.30 -5.76
C LEU A 149 -13.05 -4.49 -4.99
N LYS A 150 -13.95 -5.27 -5.60
CA LYS A 150 -14.45 -6.53 -5.02
C LYS A 150 -13.35 -7.55 -4.78
N SER A 151 -12.33 -7.65 -5.64
CA SER A 151 -11.22 -8.60 -5.42
C SER A 151 -10.34 -8.22 -4.23
N LEU A 152 -10.29 -6.94 -3.86
CA LEU A 152 -9.63 -6.46 -2.65
C LEU A 152 -10.47 -6.70 -1.40
N ASP A 153 -11.80 -6.63 -1.52
CA ASP A 153 -12.73 -6.88 -0.41
C ASP A 153 -13.12 -8.36 -0.23
N ALA A 154 -12.76 -9.21 -1.18
CA ALA A 154 -12.98 -10.65 -1.10
C ALA A 154 -12.17 -11.23 0.09
N ASN A 155 -12.91 -11.90 0.99
CA ASN A 155 -12.40 -12.55 2.19
C ASN A 155 -12.10 -14.03 1.94
#